data_AF-A0AAW4WHQ3-F1
#
_entry.id   AF-A0AAW4WHQ3-F1
#
_cell.length_a   1.000
_cell.length_b   1.000
_cell.length_c   1.000
_cell.angle_alpha   90.00
_cell.angle_beta   90.00
_cell.angle_gamma   90.00
#
_symmetry.space_group_name_H-M   'P 1'
#
loop_
_entity.id
_entity.type
_entity.pdbx_description
1 polymer ?
#
loop_
_entity_poly.entity_id
_entity_poly.type
_entity_poly.pdbx_seq_one_letter_code
_entity_poly.pdbx_strand_id
1 'polypeptide(L)'
;MIPGLVDVHIHGAKGHDFCDANTDGLSDIAAYLYSCGVTSFCATSMTLPENQLMEIFETVSGVPDDGNHAYVAGIHMEGPFLSPAKKGAQKESYLCNPSMDAFCRLSEVSSGKIKLITIAPELPGADKFIEKFHDEVAISLGHSTASYEIASKAFAAFSACLEMTASS
;
A
#
# COMPACT_ATOMS: atom_id res chain seq x y z
N MET A 1 13.22 -21.31 -17.61
CA MET A 1 13.42 -19.89 -17.28
C MET A 1 12.05 -19.26 -17.17
N ILE A 2 11.79 -18.49 -16.11
CA ILE A 2 10.54 -17.74 -15.91
C ILE A 2 10.87 -16.24 -15.83
N PRO A 3 9.90 -15.34 -16.06
CA PRO A 3 10.04 -13.93 -15.73
C PRO A 3 10.31 -13.72 -14.24
N GLY A 4 10.95 -12.60 -13.89
CA GLY A 4 11.16 -12.20 -12.50
C GLY A 4 9.83 -12.02 -11.76
N LEU A 5 9.84 -12.31 -10.45
CA LEU A 5 8.64 -12.20 -9.62
C LEU A 5 8.33 -10.73 -9.32
N VAL A 6 7.04 -10.43 -9.17
CA VAL A 6 6.55 -9.13 -8.73
C VAL A 6 5.86 -9.30 -7.38
N ASP A 7 6.33 -8.59 -6.37
CA ASP A 7 5.73 -8.59 -5.04
C ASP A 7 4.93 -7.30 -4.81
N VAL A 8 3.60 -7.41 -4.81
CA VAL A 8 2.72 -6.24 -4.65
C VAL A 8 2.46 -5.90 -3.17
N HIS A 9 2.95 -6.72 -2.24
CA HIS A 9 2.70 -6.53 -0.81
C HIS A 9 3.86 -7.00 0.05
N ILE A 10 4.77 -6.08 0.37
CA ILE A 10 5.83 -6.35 1.32
C ILE A 10 6.13 -5.13 2.19
N HIS A 11 6.06 -5.31 3.51
CA HIS A 11 6.40 -4.28 4.49
C HIS A 11 7.91 -4.15 4.69
N GLY A 12 8.59 -5.27 4.87
CA GLY A 12 9.97 -5.29 5.31
C GLY A 12 10.68 -6.62 5.06
N ALA A 13 12.00 -6.57 5.10
CA ALA A 13 12.89 -7.73 5.00
C ALA A 13 14.24 -7.41 5.63
N LYS A 14 15.02 -8.45 5.95
CA LYS A 14 16.39 -8.30 6.50
C LYS A 14 16.52 -7.45 7.77
N GLY A 15 15.44 -7.27 8.52
CA GLY A 15 15.44 -6.45 9.75
C GLY A 15 15.14 -4.97 9.51
N HIS A 16 14.80 -4.59 8.28
CA HIS A 16 14.31 -3.28 7.91
C HIS A 16 12.83 -3.36 7.55
N ASP A 17 12.10 -2.27 7.78
CA ASP A 17 10.72 -2.07 7.36
C ASP A 17 10.61 -0.77 6.56
N PHE A 18 9.73 -0.72 5.56
CA PHE A 18 9.47 0.49 4.80
C PHE A 18 9.04 1.64 5.72
N CYS A 19 8.28 1.34 6.78
CA CYS A 19 7.85 2.31 7.77
C CYS A 19 8.96 2.85 8.70
N ASP A 20 10.21 2.39 8.57
CA ASP A 20 11.35 2.95 9.29
C ASP A 20 11.77 4.35 8.76
N ALA A 21 11.19 4.80 7.64
CA ALA A 21 11.54 6.05 6.96
C ALA A 21 13.05 6.17 6.65
N ASN A 22 13.67 5.03 6.34
CA ASN A 22 15.11 4.92 6.10
C ASN A 22 15.38 4.40 4.69
N THR A 23 15.87 5.28 3.82
CA THR A 23 16.22 4.97 2.43
C THR A 23 17.25 3.83 2.31
N ASP A 24 18.27 3.81 3.16
CA ASP A 24 19.30 2.75 3.11
C ASP A 24 18.68 1.39 3.49
N GLY A 25 17.80 1.38 4.49
CA GLY A 25 17.04 0.19 4.87
C GLY A 25 16.12 -0.31 3.75
N LEU A 26 15.44 0.60 3.04
CA LEU A 26 14.63 0.25 1.87
C LEU A 26 15.49 -0.27 0.70
N SER A 27 16.70 0.27 0.52
CA SER A 27 17.68 -0.24 -0.44
C SER A 27 18.11 -1.67 -0.10
N ASP A 28 18.38 -1.96 1.18
CA ASP A 28 18.73 -3.30 1.64
C ASP A 28 17.59 -4.31 1.43
N ILE A 29 16.33 -3.89 1.63
CA ILE A 29 15.14 -4.69 1.28
C ILE A 29 15.15 -5.00 -0.23
N ALA A 30 15.34 -3.97 -1.07
CA ALA A 30 15.31 -4.13 -2.52
C ALA A 30 16.42 -5.06 -3.04
N ALA A 31 17.65 -4.94 -2.52
CA ALA A 31 18.76 -5.83 -2.86
C ALA A 31 18.48 -7.28 -2.45
N TYR A 32 17.90 -7.47 -1.26
CA TYR A 32 17.53 -8.79 -0.78
C TYR A 32 16.45 -9.43 -1.66
N LEU A 33 15.38 -8.69 -1.99
CA LEU A 33 14.31 -9.16 -2.86
C LEU A 33 14.85 -9.61 -4.23
N TYR A 34 15.75 -8.82 -4.81
CA TYR A 34 16.43 -9.18 -6.05
C TYR A 34 17.18 -10.50 -5.95
N SER A 35 17.91 -10.72 -4.84
CA SER A 35 18.62 -11.98 -4.59
C SER A 35 17.68 -13.19 -4.46
N CYS A 36 16.40 -12.96 -4.14
CA CYS A 36 15.35 -13.99 -4.06
C CYS A 36 14.57 -14.18 -5.36
N GLY A 37 14.94 -13.47 -6.43
CA GLY A 37 14.27 -13.56 -7.74
C GLY A 37 13.04 -12.64 -7.88
N VAL A 38 12.79 -11.74 -6.92
CA VAL A 38 11.82 -10.66 -7.05
C VAL A 38 12.49 -9.49 -7.75
N THR A 39 12.02 -9.15 -8.94
CA THR A 39 12.63 -8.09 -9.76
C THR A 39 11.90 -6.76 -9.63
N SER A 40 10.68 -6.76 -9.12
CA SER A 40 9.92 -5.53 -8.86
C SER A 40 9.01 -5.71 -7.66
N PHE A 41 8.77 -4.64 -6.90
CA PHE A 41 7.89 -4.70 -5.75
C PHE A 41 7.18 -3.38 -5.46
N CYS A 42 6.07 -3.46 -4.73
CA CYS A 42 5.44 -2.31 -4.08
C CYS A 42 5.82 -2.30 -2.60
N ALA A 43 6.46 -1.22 -2.14
CA ALA A 43 6.77 -1.06 -0.72
C ALA A 43 5.46 -0.78 0.05
N THR A 44 5.15 -1.60 1.05
CA THR A 44 3.85 -1.54 1.74
C THR A 44 3.93 -0.82 3.08
N SER A 45 3.15 0.25 3.22
CA SER A 45 3.06 1.00 4.47
C SER A 45 2.14 0.32 5.48
N MET A 46 2.38 0.56 6.77
CA MET A 46 1.38 0.34 7.83
C MET A 46 0.51 1.58 8.03
N THR A 47 -0.56 1.45 8.81
CA THR A 47 -1.39 2.55 9.29
C THR A 47 -0.58 3.41 10.27
N LEU A 48 -0.18 4.60 9.81
CA LEU A 48 0.56 5.60 10.57
C LEU A 48 -0.04 7.00 10.40
N PRO A 49 0.30 7.97 11.26
CA PRO A 49 -0.10 9.36 11.09
C PRO A 49 0.42 9.92 9.76
N GLU A 50 -0.36 10.81 9.14
CA GLU A 50 -0.06 11.36 7.81
C GLU A 50 1.34 11.94 7.69
N ASN A 51 1.81 12.68 8.70
CA ASN A 51 3.15 13.27 8.68
C ASN A 51 4.28 12.22 8.64
N GLN A 52 4.09 11.07 9.27
CA GLN A 52 5.06 9.97 9.20
C GLN A 52 4.98 9.29 7.83
N LEU A 53 3.77 9.07 7.30
CA LEU A 53 3.60 8.50 5.96
C LEU A 53 4.25 9.38 4.89
N MET A 54 4.21 10.71 5.04
CA MET A 54 4.89 11.62 4.11
C MET A 54 6.41 11.37 4.10
N GLU A 55 7.05 11.32 5.28
CA GLU A 55 8.48 11.03 5.41
C GLU A 55 8.85 9.64 4.85
N ILE A 56 8.04 8.63 5.15
CA ILE A 56 8.23 7.26 4.65
C ILE A 56 8.13 7.24 3.11
N PHE A 57 7.11 7.88 2.55
CA PHE A 57 6.81 7.81 1.12
C PHE A 57 7.84 8.55 0.27
N GLU A 58 8.56 9.53 0.82
CA GLU A 58 9.66 10.21 0.12
C GLU A 58 10.86 9.27 -0.12
N THR A 59 11.09 8.29 0.76
CA THR A 59 12.27 7.40 0.71
C THR A 59 12.34 6.55 -0.56
N VAL A 60 11.20 6.25 -1.19
CA VAL A 60 11.12 5.43 -2.42
C VAL A 60 11.83 6.07 -3.62
N SER A 61 12.13 7.37 -3.55
CA SER A 61 12.88 8.09 -4.58
C SER A 61 14.39 7.82 -4.51
N GLY A 62 14.90 7.37 -3.35
CA GLY A 62 16.32 7.16 -3.11
C GLY A 62 16.82 5.74 -3.35
N VAL A 63 15.94 4.79 -3.65
CA VAL A 63 16.34 3.39 -3.95
C VAL A 63 16.95 3.32 -5.37
N PRO A 64 18.15 2.75 -5.54
CA PRO A 64 18.78 2.61 -6.85
C PRO A 64 18.00 1.72 -7.82
N ASP A 65 18.03 2.08 -9.11
CA ASP A 65 17.60 1.24 -10.23
C ASP A 65 18.83 0.87 -11.07
N ASP A 66 19.61 -0.10 -10.58
CA ASP A 66 20.96 -0.40 -11.06
C ASP A 66 21.17 -1.87 -11.49
N GLY A 67 20.11 -2.68 -11.51
CA GLY A 67 20.17 -4.10 -11.84
C GLY A 67 20.73 -5.02 -10.73
N ASN A 68 21.00 -4.48 -9.53
CA ASN A 68 21.30 -5.25 -8.32
C ASN A 68 20.19 -5.14 -7.25
N HIS A 69 19.19 -4.30 -7.51
CA HIS A 69 18.05 -4.05 -6.65
C HIS A 69 16.76 -4.41 -7.36
N ALA A 70 15.77 -4.89 -6.62
CA ALA A 70 14.42 -5.02 -7.13
C ALA A 70 13.88 -3.61 -7.37
N TYR A 71 13.27 -3.40 -8.53
CA TYR A 71 12.70 -2.11 -8.88
C TYR A 71 11.51 -1.78 -7.97
N VAL A 72 11.52 -0.61 -7.33
CA VAL A 72 10.38 -0.10 -6.57
C VAL A 72 9.30 0.36 -7.56
N ALA A 73 8.38 -0.54 -7.88
CA ALA A 73 7.28 -0.31 -8.82
C ALA A 73 6.28 0.73 -8.30
N GLY A 74 6.20 0.88 -6.98
CA GLY A 74 5.37 1.88 -6.32
C GLY A 74 5.26 1.65 -4.83
N ILE A 75 4.28 2.33 -4.25
CA ILE A 75 3.84 2.18 -2.87
C ILE A 75 2.50 1.45 -2.87
N HIS A 76 2.41 0.45 -2.01
CA HIS A 76 1.14 -0.08 -1.56
C HIS A 76 0.78 0.62 -0.24
N MET A 77 -0.20 1.50 -0.30
CA MET A 77 -0.73 2.19 0.86
C MET A 77 -1.74 1.28 1.60
N GLU A 78 -1.25 0.44 2.50
CA GLU A 78 -2.11 -0.40 3.35
C GLU A 78 -2.54 0.37 4.62
N GLY A 79 -3.68 1.03 4.52
CA GLY A 79 -4.19 1.96 5.51
C GLY A 79 -3.80 3.42 5.24
N PRO A 80 -4.33 4.38 6.02
CA PRO A 80 -5.08 4.21 7.27
C PRO A 80 -6.60 3.98 7.11
N PHE A 81 -7.09 3.80 5.87
CA PHE A 81 -8.51 3.70 5.55
C PHE A 81 -9.10 2.29 5.78
N LEU A 82 -8.90 1.72 6.96
CA LEU A 82 -9.24 0.34 7.30
C LEU A 82 -10.27 0.26 8.43
N SER A 83 -11.03 -0.84 8.49
CA SER A 83 -12.05 -1.04 9.53
C SER A 83 -11.39 -1.34 10.88
N PRO A 84 -11.72 -0.60 11.96
CA PRO A 84 -11.23 -0.90 13.31
C PRO A 84 -11.53 -2.33 13.77
N ALA A 85 -12.68 -2.88 13.34
CA ALA A 85 -13.10 -4.25 13.65
C ALA A 85 -12.22 -5.34 13.00
N LYS A 86 -11.43 -4.98 11.98
CA LYS A 86 -10.53 -5.87 11.23
C LYS A 86 -9.11 -5.31 11.15
N LYS A 87 -8.70 -4.55 12.17
CA LYS A 87 -7.39 -3.89 12.23
C LYS A 87 -6.18 -4.85 12.12
N GLY A 88 -6.28 -6.08 12.63
CA GLY A 88 -5.11 -6.98 12.70
C GLY A 88 -3.95 -6.32 13.45
N ALA A 89 -2.79 -6.21 12.81
CA ALA A 89 -1.60 -5.54 13.35
C ALA A 89 -1.64 -4.00 13.22
N GLN A 90 -2.63 -3.44 12.54
CA GLN A 90 -2.77 -2.00 12.32
C GLN A 90 -3.16 -1.27 13.61
N LYS A 91 -2.52 -0.13 13.89
CA LYS A 91 -2.77 0.62 15.13
C LYS A 91 -4.09 1.36 15.05
N GLU A 92 -5.06 0.91 15.85
CA GLU A 92 -6.44 1.41 15.84
C GLU A 92 -6.56 2.93 15.99
N SER A 93 -5.72 3.55 16.83
CA SER A 93 -5.79 5.00 17.06
C SER A 93 -5.36 5.85 15.86
N TYR A 94 -4.81 5.23 14.82
CA TYR A 94 -4.40 5.89 13.58
C TYR A 94 -5.33 5.56 12.40
N LEU A 95 -6.29 4.64 12.59
CA LEU A 95 -7.30 4.35 11.59
C LEU A 95 -8.23 5.55 11.40
N CYS A 96 -8.60 5.82 10.16
CA CYS A 96 -9.50 6.93 9.84
C CYS A 96 -10.36 6.61 8.62
N ASN A 97 -11.41 7.41 8.44
CA ASN A 97 -12.22 7.33 7.23
C ASN A 97 -11.40 7.81 6.01
N PRO A 98 -11.70 7.28 4.81
CA PRO A 98 -11.09 7.72 3.55
C PRO A 98 -11.09 9.24 3.39
N SER A 99 -9.95 9.79 3.01
CA SER A 99 -9.74 11.23 2.80
C SER A 99 -9.03 11.48 1.47
N MET A 100 -9.72 12.13 0.54
CA MET A 100 -9.17 12.50 -0.76
C MET A 100 -7.99 13.46 -0.61
N ASP A 101 -8.11 14.45 0.28
CA ASP A 101 -7.06 15.45 0.47
C ASP A 101 -5.78 14.83 1.05
N ALA A 102 -5.92 13.89 1.99
CA ALA A 102 -4.76 13.17 2.55
C ALA A 102 -4.08 12.30 1.49
N PHE A 103 -4.86 11.57 0.68
CA PHE A 103 -4.32 10.78 -0.42
C PHE A 103 -3.60 11.66 -1.45
N CYS A 104 -4.17 12.80 -1.85
CA CYS A 104 -3.53 13.72 -2.79
C CYS A 104 -2.18 14.22 -2.26
N ARG A 105 -2.09 14.61 -0.98
CA ARG A 105 -0.82 15.06 -0.38
C ARG A 105 0.22 13.94 -0.29
N LEU A 106 -0.19 12.73 0.10
CA LEU A 106 0.69 11.55 0.13
C LEU A 106 1.15 11.14 -1.29
N SER A 107 0.26 11.25 -2.27
CA SER A 107 0.59 11.02 -3.67
C SER A 107 1.60 12.05 -4.16
N GLU A 108 1.44 13.33 -3.81
CA GLU A 108 2.36 14.41 -4.19
C GLU A 108 3.78 14.18 -3.65
N VAL A 109 3.95 13.91 -2.35
CA VAL A 109 5.29 13.66 -1.76
C VAL A 109 5.97 12.40 -2.30
N SER A 110 5.17 11.40 -2.67
CA SER A 110 5.68 10.20 -3.35
C SER A 110 5.93 10.38 -4.85
N SER A 111 5.73 11.58 -5.41
CA SER A 111 5.77 11.86 -6.85
C SER A 111 4.84 10.94 -7.67
N GLY A 112 3.64 10.68 -7.14
CA GLY A 112 2.62 9.82 -7.77
C GLY A 112 2.96 8.32 -7.74
N LYS A 113 3.82 7.88 -6.82
CA LYS A 113 4.24 6.48 -6.71
C LYS A 113 3.28 5.59 -5.92
N ILE A 114 2.20 6.11 -5.34
CA ILE A 114 1.14 5.23 -4.79
C ILE A 114 0.44 4.51 -5.95
N LYS A 115 0.60 3.18 -6.03
CA LYS A 115 0.07 2.35 -7.12
C LYS A 115 -1.03 1.38 -6.68
N LEU A 116 -1.08 1.09 -5.39
CA LEU A 116 -2.09 0.25 -4.77
C LEU A 116 -2.52 0.87 -3.44
N ILE A 117 -3.81 0.84 -3.13
CA ILE A 117 -4.33 1.24 -1.83
C ILE A 117 -5.27 0.18 -1.30
N THR A 118 -5.09 -0.22 -0.05
CA THR A 118 -6.03 -1.08 0.66
C THR A 118 -6.99 -0.26 1.48
N ILE A 119 -8.29 -0.45 1.22
CA ILE A 119 -9.38 0.33 1.78
C ILE A 119 -10.53 -0.59 2.22
N ALA A 120 -11.13 -0.27 3.37
CA ALA A 120 -12.37 -0.89 3.83
C ALA A 120 -13.57 -0.19 3.18
N PRO A 121 -14.30 -0.83 2.23
CA PRO A 121 -15.34 -0.19 1.43
C PRO A 121 -16.60 0.18 2.22
N GLU A 122 -16.79 -0.35 3.44
CA GLU A 122 -17.92 0.01 4.30
C GLU A 122 -17.71 1.34 5.05
N LEU A 123 -16.50 1.90 5.04
CA LEU A 123 -16.22 3.14 5.74
C LEU A 123 -16.92 4.34 5.09
N PRO A 124 -17.40 5.31 5.87
CA PRO A 124 -17.94 6.55 5.35
C PRO A 124 -16.99 7.25 4.36
N GLY A 125 -17.45 7.46 3.12
CA GLY A 125 -16.70 8.13 2.07
C GLY A 125 -15.83 7.21 1.19
N ALA A 126 -15.76 5.91 1.48
CA ALA A 126 -15.00 4.95 0.67
C ALA A 126 -15.53 4.84 -0.76
N ASP A 127 -16.86 4.87 -0.93
CA ASP A 127 -17.52 4.84 -2.24
C ASP A 127 -17.08 6.00 -3.14
N LYS A 128 -17.10 7.22 -2.61
CA LYS A 128 -16.65 8.42 -3.35
C LYS A 128 -15.15 8.41 -3.61
N PHE A 129 -14.36 7.92 -2.65
CA PHE A 129 -12.92 7.79 -2.81
C PHE A 129 -12.58 6.85 -3.96
N ILE A 130 -13.19 5.66 -3.97
CA ILE A 130 -13.01 4.64 -5.00
C ILE A 130 -13.44 5.19 -6.36
N GLU A 131 -14.63 5.76 -6.47
CA GLU A 131 -15.13 6.37 -7.72
C GLU A 131 -14.13 7.41 -8.25
N LYS A 132 -13.52 8.21 -7.36
CA LYS A 132 -12.59 9.26 -7.76
C LYS A 132 -11.23 8.74 -8.25
N PHE A 133 -10.66 7.72 -7.61
CA PHE A 133 -9.25 7.35 -7.81
C PHE A 133 -9.02 6.00 -8.48
N HIS A 134 -10.06 5.20 -8.75
CA HIS A 134 -9.89 3.87 -9.34
C HIS A 134 -9.20 3.82 -10.71
N ASP A 135 -9.22 4.92 -11.47
CA ASP A 135 -8.48 5.05 -12.74
C ASP A 135 -7.01 5.48 -12.54
N GLU A 136 -6.65 5.98 -11.34
CA GLU A 136 -5.33 6.51 -11.01
C GLU A 136 -4.48 5.52 -10.18
N VAL A 137 -5.13 4.74 -9.31
CA VAL A 137 -4.51 3.79 -8.39
C VAL A 137 -5.33 2.49 -8.36
N ALA A 138 -4.67 1.34 -8.27
CA ALA A 138 -5.37 0.09 -8.05
C ALA A 138 -6.01 0.10 -6.65
N ILE A 139 -7.27 -0.31 -6.59
CA ILE A 139 -8.01 -0.43 -5.34
C ILE A 139 -7.98 -1.89 -4.88
N SER A 140 -7.57 -2.11 -3.64
CA SER A 140 -7.65 -3.37 -2.92
C SER A 140 -8.67 -3.24 -1.79
N LEU A 141 -9.61 -4.20 -1.70
CA LEU A 141 -10.57 -4.25 -0.59
C LEU A 141 -10.01 -5.18 0.48
N GLY A 142 -9.68 -4.63 1.66
CA GLY A 142 -9.04 -5.36 2.74
C GLY A 142 -9.36 -4.75 4.11
N HIS A 143 -9.02 -5.48 5.18
CA HIS A 143 -9.30 -5.09 6.56
C HIS A 143 -10.73 -4.59 6.76
N SER A 144 -11.68 -5.35 6.21
CA SER A 144 -13.07 -4.94 6.04
C SER A 144 -14.03 -5.95 6.66
N THR A 145 -15.13 -5.42 7.17
CA THR A 145 -16.33 -6.13 7.62
C THR A 145 -17.49 -5.97 6.64
N ALA A 146 -17.23 -5.45 5.43
CA ALA A 146 -18.24 -5.23 4.42
C ALA A 146 -19.03 -6.51 4.12
N SER A 147 -20.34 -6.34 3.95
CA SER A 147 -21.17 -7.42 3.43
C SER A 147 -20.82 -7.69 1.96
N TYR A 148 -21.28 -8.83 1.46
CA TYR A 148 -21.14 -9.19 0.05
C TYR A 148 -21.66 -8.08 -0.87
N GLU A 149 -22.80 -7.46 -0.52
CA GLU A 149 -23.43 -6.41 -1.32
C GLU A 149 -22.57 -5.14 -1.39
N ILE A 150 -21.96 -4.73 -0.27
CA ILE A 150 -21.06 -3.57 -0.23
C ILE A 150 -19.80 -3.85 -1.05
N ALA A 151 -19.16 -5.00 -0.85
CA ALA A 151 -17.96 -5.38 -1.60
C ALA A 151 -18.24 -5.53 -3.10
N SER A 152 -19.34 -6.18 -3.48
CA SER A 152 -19.76 -6.34 -4.87
C SER A 152 -20.05 -4.99 -5.53
N LYS A 153 -20.70 -4.05 -4.82
CA LYS A 153 -20.93 -2.69 -5.32
C LYS A 153 -19.61 -1.95 -5.53
N ALA A 154 -18.66 -2.07 -4.59
CA ALA A 154 -17.33 -1.49 -4.75
C ALA A 154 -16.61 -2.07 -5.98
N PHE A 155 -16.57 -3.39 -6.12
CA PHE A 155 -15.99 -4.04 -7.31
C PHE A 155 -16.69 -3.70 -8.63
N ALA A 156 -17.99 -3.42 -8.62
CA ALA A 156 -18.67 -2.97 -9.83
C ALA A 156 -18.21 -1.57 -10.29
N ALA A 157 -17.60 -0.78 -9.39
CA ALA A 157 -17.06 0.53 -9.71
C ALA A 157 -15.64 0.48 -10.32
N PHE A 158 -14.91 -0.64 -10.25
CA PHE A 158 -13.53 -0.74 -10.76
C PHE A 158 -13.07 -2.17 -11.08
N SER A 159 -12.05 -2.33 -11.94
CA SER A 159 -11.40 -3.63 -12.15
C SER A 159 -10.44 -3.93 -10.98
N ALA A 160 -10.80 -4.84 -10.08
CA ALA A 160 -10.13 -5.01 -8.78
C ALA A 160 -8.98 -6.03 -8.73
N CYS A 161 -8.00 -5.77 -7.86
CA CYS A 161 -7.12 -6.78 -7.26
C CYS A 161 -7.64 -7.12 -5.84
N LEU A 162 -7.68 -8.40 -5.49
CA LEU A 162 -8.06 -8.87 -4.16
C LEU A 162 -6.80 -9.12 -3.31
N GLU A 163 -6.84 -8.70 -2.05
CA GLU A 163 -5.80 -9.04 -1.08
C GLU A 163 -6.37 -10.04 -0.05
N MET A 164 -5.63 -11.11 0.22
CA MET A 164 -6.03 -12.12 1.20
C MET A 164 -5.57 -11.70 2.60
N THR A 165 -6.44 -11.11 3.40
CA THR A 165 -6.14 -10.94 4.83
C THR A 165 -6.15 -12.30 5.52
N ALA A 166 -5.01 -12.77 6.02
CA ALA A 166 -4.95 -13.92 6.92
C ALA A 166 -5.64 -13.52 8.24
N SER A 167 -6.80 -14.13 8.52
CA SER A 167 -7.40 -14.06 9.84
C SER A 167 -6.50 -14.81 10.84
N SER A 168 -5.85 -14.09 11.74
CA SER A 168 -5.33 -14.64 12.99
C SER A 168 -6.46 -14.91 13.98
#